data_AF-A0A259LKS1-F1
#
_entry.id   AF-A0A259LKS1-F1
#
_cell.length_a   1.000
_cell.length_b   1.000
_cell.length_c   1.000
_cell.angle_alpha   90.00
_cell.angle_beta   90.00
_cell.angle_gamma   90.00
#
_symmetry.space_group_name_H-M   'P 1'
#
loop_
_entity.id
_entity.type
_entity.pdbx_description
1 polymer ?
#
loop_
_entity_poly.entity_id
_entity_poly.type
_entity_poly.pdbx_seq_one_letter_code
_entity_poly.pdbx_strand_id
1 'polypeptide(L)' 'NFGADYDKTLMAWYENFEEAWPRFQGELSERFYRMWRYYLLSCAGAFRARDIQLWQWVLAKDGVEGVYPRVT' A
#
# COMPACT_ATOMS: atom_id res chain seq x y z
N ASN A 1 0.12 -3.17 14.11
CA ASN A 1 -0.47 -3.45 12.79
C ASN A 1 -1.13 -2.17 12.31
N PHE A 2 -0.72 -1.68 11.14
CA PHE A 2 -1.14 -0.40 10.58
C PHE A 2 -1.77 -0.60 9.19
N GLY A 3 -2.46 -1.73 8.98
CA GLY A 3 -3.14 -2.05 7.71
C GLY A 3 -4.15 -0.98 7.26
N ALA A 4 -4.80 -0.28 8.20
CA ALA A 4 -5.71 0.82 7.88
C ALA A 4 -5.01 2.01 7.21
N ASP A 5 -3.70 2.19 7.42
CA ASP A 5 -2.94 3.22 6.73
C ASP A 5 -2.56 2.80 5.31
N TYR A 6 -2.57 1.51 4.99
CA TYR A 6 -2.25 1.04 3.65
C TYR A 6 -3.35 1.37 2.62
N ASP A 7 -4.61 1.44 3.06
CA ASP A 7 -5.70 2.01 2.24
C ASP A 7 -5.34 3.42 1.77
N LYS A 8 -4.95 4.30 2.69
CA LYS A 8 -4.57 5.70 2.37
C LYS A 8 -3.41 5.77 1.38
N THR A 9 -2.39 4.93 1.57
CA THR A 9 -1.26 4.85 0.64
C THR A 9 -1.70 4.42 -0.76
N LEU A 10 -2.55 3.40 -0.87
CA LEU A 10 -3.04 2.92 -2.18
C LEU A 10 -3.94 3.95 -2.86
N MET A 11 -4.76 4.70 -2.10
CA MET A 11 -5.55 5.80 -2.62
C MET A 11 -4.67 6.96 -3.11
N ALA A 12 -3.62 7.32 -2.37
CA ALA A 12 -2.66 8.33 -2.81
C ALA A 12 -1.92 7.91 -4.09
N TRP A 13 -1.55 6.63 -4.22
CA TRP A 13 -0.95 6.10 -5.45
C TRP A 13 -1.94 6.10 -6.61
N TYR A 14 -3.21 5.80 -6.36
CA TYR A 14 -4.25 5.87 -7.39
C TYR A 14 -4.42 7.30 -7.92
N GLU A 15 -4.52 8.29 -7.03
CA GLU A 15 -4.63 9.70 -7.40
C GLU A 15 -3.44 10.15 -8.25
N ASN A 16 -2.22 9.88 -7.79
CA ASN A 16 -1.00 10.19 -8.53
C ASN A 16 -0.94 9.49 -9.90
N PHE A 17 -1.43 8.25 -9.99
CA PHE A 17 -1.47 7.50 -11.23
C PHE A 17 -2.44 8.11 -12.25
N GLU A 18 -3.65 8.47 -11.83
CA GLU A 18 -4.64 9.10 -12.70
C GLU A 18 -4.15 10.47 -13.20
N GLU A 19 -3.53 11.27 -12.32
CA GLU A 19 -2.95 12.57 -12.68
C GLU A 19 -1.82 12.42 -13.70
N ALA A 20 -0.97 11.41 -13.54
CA ALA A 20 0.18 11.20 -14.42
C ALA A 20 -0.17 10.42 -15.71
N TRP A 21 -1.31 9.74 -15.78
CA TRP A 21 -1.70 8.89 -16.91
C TRP A 21 -1.61 9.58 -18.30
N PRO A 22 -2.01 10.86 -18.48
CA PRO A 22 -1.89 11.52 -19.77
C PRO A 22 -0.48 11.53 -20.37
N ARG A 23 0.56 11.48 -19.52
CA ARG A 23 1.98 11.37 -19.93
C ARG A 23 2.31 10.00 -20.51
N PHE A 24 1.68 8.94 -20.03
CA PHE A 24 2.05 7.54 -20.33
C PHE A 24 1.11 6.84 -21.31
N GLN A 25 -0.07 7.40 -21.58
CA GLN A 25 -1.08 6.78 -22.45
C GLN A 25 -0.61 6.50 -23.90
N GLY A 26 0.44 7.17 -24.37
CA GLY A 26 1.06 6.91 -25.68
C GLY A 26 2.08 5.77 -25.67
N GLU A 27 2.59 5.39 -24.50
CA GLU A 27 3.60 4.35 -24.32
C GLU A 27 3.00 3.05 -23.75
N LEU A 28 1.94 3.18 -22.95
CA LEU A 28 1.26 2.09 -22.26
C LEU A 28 -0.15 1.90 -22.80
N SER A 29 -0.57 0.64 -22.92
CA SER A 29 -1.89 0.32 -23.46
C SER A 29 -3.03 0.69 -22.51
N GLU A 30 -4.22 0.94 -23.07
CA GLU A 30 -5.46 1.09 -22.29
C GLU A 30 -5.76 -0.13 -21.40
N ARG A 31 -5.35 -1.34 -21.85
CA ARG A 31 -5.42 -2.55 -21.02
C ARG A 31 -4.60 -2.41 -19.74
N PHE A 32 -3.38 -1.88 -19.84
CA PHE A 32 -2.53 -1.63 -18.67
C PHE A 32 -3.18 -0.63 -17.73
N TYR A 33 -3.71 0.48 -18.27
CA TYR A 33 -4.43 1.49 -17.48
C TYR A 33 -5.55 0.86 -16.63
N ARG A 34 -6.44 0.09 -17.25
CA ARG A 34 -7.55 -0.57 -16.56
C ARG A 34 -7.07 -1.59 -15.53
N MET A 35 -6.05 -2.37 -15.86
CA MET A 35 -5.46 -3.36 -14.95
C MET A 35 -4.84 -2.70 -13.72
N TRP A 36 -4.07 -1.62 -13.91
CA TRP A 36 -3.37 -0.95 -12.81
C TRP A 36 -4.34 -0.26 -11.85
N ARG A 37 -5.37 0.40 -12.39
CA ARG A 37 -6.48 0.95 -11.58
C ARG A 37 -7.18 -0.13 -10.78
N TYR A 38 -7.51 -1.26 -11.41
CA TYR A 38 -8.17 -2.38 -10.74
C TYR A 38 -7.31 -2.91 -9.59
N TYR A 39 -6.01 -3.10 -9.82
CA TYR A 39 -5.07 -3.51 -8.78
C TYR A 39 -5.08 -2.55 -7.58
N LEU A 40 -4.84 -1.25 -7.80
CA LEU A 40 -4.78 -0.26 -6.71
C LEU A 40 -6.09 -0.20 -5.91
N LEU A 41 -7.22 -0.11 -6.61
CA LEU A 41 -8.53 0.05 -5.97
C LEU A 41 -9.00 -1.22 -5.26
N SER A 42 -8.76 -2.40 -5.85
CA SER A 42 -9.11 -3.67 -5.20
C SER A 42 -8.28 -3.93 -3.94
N CYS A 43 -6.97 -3.66 -3.98
CA CYS A 43 -6.12 -3.75 -2.80
C CYS A 43 -6.51 -2.73 -1.72
N ALA A 44 -6.85 -1.49 -2.10
CA ALA A 44 -7.33 -0.48 -1.14
C ALA A 44 -8.61 -0.96 -0.45
N GLY A 45 -9.55 -1.54 -1.22
CA GLY A 45 -10.75 -2.17 -0.68
C GLY A 45 -10.46 -3.30 0.31
N ALA A 46 -9.51 -4.19 -0.01
CA ALA A 46 -9.14 -5.30 0.86
C ALA A 46 -8.52 -4.81 2.19
N PHE A 47 -7.65 -3.79 2.18
CA PHE A 47 -7.13 -3.18 3.40
C PHE A 47 -8.21 -2.46 4.20
N ARG A 48 -9.10 -1.71 3.53
CA ARG A 48 -10.23 -1.01 4.16
C ARG A 48 -11.21 -1.96 4.83
N ALA A 49 -11.49 -3.10 4.19
CA ALA A 49 -12.33 -4.16 4.73
C ALA A 49 -11.65 -4.99 5.84
N ARG A 50 -10.36 -4.74 6.11
CA ARG A 50 -9.52 -5.53 7.04
C ARG A 50 -9.38 -7.01 6.65
N ASP A 51 -9.56 -7.32 5.37
CA ASP A 51 -9.39 -8.67 4.82
C ASP A 51 -7.90 -9.05 4.74
N ILE A 52 -7.02 -8.04 4.63
CA ILE A 52 -5.57 -8.18 4.67
C ILE A 52 -4.93 -7.23 5.69
N GLN A 53 -3.71 -7.55 6.13
CA GLN A 53 -3.04 -6.89 7.24
C GLN A 53 -1.65 -6.37 6.86
N LEU A 54 -1.17 -5.34 7.57
CA LEU A 54 0.18 -4.80 7.40
C LEU A 54 0.92 -4.79 8.75
N TRP A 55 1.99 -5.58 8.83
CA TRP A 55 2.75 -5.79 10.06
C TRP A 55 4.16 -5.23 9.94
N GLN A 56 4.63 -4.68 11.05
CA GLN A 56 6.04 -4.42 11.27
C GLN A 56 6.47 -5.33 12.41
N TRP A 57 7.36 -6.27 12.09
CA TRP A 57 7.94 -7.19 13.06
C TRP A 57 9.31 -6.69 13.45
N VAL A 58 9.59 -6.68 14.75
CA VAL A 58 10.91 -6.43 15.31
C VAL A 58 11.35 -7.73 15.96
N LEU A 59 12.48 -8.27 15.51
CA LEU A 59 13.01 -9.57 15.94
C LEU A 59 14.42 -9.36 16.49
N ALA A 60 14.73 -9.97 17.63
CA ALA A 60 16.06 -9.99 18.22
C ALA A 60 16.46 -11.43 18.49
N LYS A 61 17.73 -11.75 18.27
CA LYS A 61 18.30 -13.02 18.71
C LYS A 61 18.30 -13.06 20.24
N ASP A 62 17.92 -14.18 20.84
CA ASP A 62 17.96 -14.43 22.28
C ASP A 62 17.11 -13.48 23.15
N GLY A 63 16.14 -12.75 22.56
CA GLY A 63 15.17 -11.95 23.32
C GLY A 63 15.75 -10.73 24.04
N VAL A 64 16.87 -10.17 23.54
CA VAL A 64 17.54 -9.02 24.18
C VAL A 64 16.58 -7.83 24.34
N GLU A 65 16.33 -7.44 25.59
CA GLU A 65 15.51 -6.30 25.95
C GLU A 65 16.21 -4.95 25.65
N GLY A 66 15.43 -3.89 25.44
CA GLY A 66 15.96 -2.52 25.34
C GLY A 66 16.53 -2.09 23.98
N VAL A 67 16.63 -2.98 22.99
CA VAL A 67 17.11 -2.62 21.63
C VAL A 67 16.10 -1.75 20.87
N TYR A 68 14.81 -1.95 21.13
CA TYR A 68 13.72 -1.16 20.55
C TYR A 68 12.84 -0.61 21.68
N PRO A 69 13.14 0.61 22.19
CA PRO A 69 12.37 1.18 23.28
C PRO A 69 10.93 1.45 22.80
N ARG A 70 9.95 0.99 23.57
CA ARG A 70 8.55 1.36 23.34
C ARG A 70 8.40 2.84 23.69
N VAL A 71 8.08 3.65 22.70
CA VAL A 71 7.65 5.02 22.94
C VAL A 71 6.26 4.95 23.59
N THR A 72 6.19 5.29 24.88
CA THR A 72 4.94 5.49 25.64
C THR A 72 4.41 6.89 25.42
#